data_AF-A0A7C5IWT9-F1
#
_entry.id   AF-A0A7C5IWT9-F1
#
_cell.length_a   1.000
_cell.length_b   1.000
_cell.length_c   1.000
_cell.angle_alpha   90.00
_cell.angle_beta   90.00
_cell.angle_gamma   90.00
#
_symmetry.space_group_name_H-M   'P 1'
#
loop_
_entity.id
_entity.type
_entity.pdbx_description
1 polymer ?
#
loop_
_entity_poly.entity_id
_entity_poly.type
_entity_poly.pdbx_seq_one_letter_code
_entity_poly.pdbx_strand_id
1 'polypeptide(L)' 'MKKYWWVLIAIFVVLGIVTLIPAEASKSCLLGYEAHCSFTPISTIICWIIAAIFYAVGKRKA' A
#
# COMPACT_ATOMS: atom_id res chain seq x y z
N MET A 1 16.64 -13.05 -4.59
CA MET A 1 15.33 -12.58 -5.11
C MET A 1 15.53 -11.91 -6.45
N LYS A 2 14.75 -12.27 -7.49
CA LYS A 2 14.82 -11.60 -8.80
C LYS A 2 14.38 -10.13 -8.68
N LYS A 3 15.00 -9.23 -9.46
CA LYS A 3 14.79 -7.76 -9.37
C LYS A 3 13.31 -7.33 -9.45
N TYR A 4 12.48 -8.06 -10.20
CA TYR A 4 11.05 -7.73 -10.32
C TYR A 4 10.27 -7.81 -9.00
N TRP A 5 10.66 -8.70 -8.06
CA TRP A 5 10.00 -8.79 -6.75
C TRP A 5 10.23 -7.54 -5.91
N TRP A 6 11.44 -7.00 -5.97
CA TRP A 6 11.79 -5.75 -5.29
C TRP A 6 11.03 -4.55 -5.84
N VAL A 7 10.84 -4.49 -7.16
CA VAL A 7 10.04 -3.44 -7.81
C VAL A 7 8.58 -3.52 -7.37
N LEU A 8 7.97 -4.72 -7.34
CA LEU A 8 6.60 -4.91 -6.87
C LEU A 8 6.41 -4.47 -5.42
N ILE A 9 7.32 -4.87 -4.52
CA ILE A 9 7.28 -4.47 -3.11
C ILE A 9 7.35 -2.94 -2.99
N ALA A 10 8.28 -2.30 -3.71
CA ALA A 10 8.43 -0.84 -3.70
C ALA A 10 7.15 -0.13 -4.15
N ILE A 11 6.52 -0.60 -5.23
CA ILE A 11 5.25 -0.02 -5.73
C ILE A 11 4.16 -0.10 -4.67
N PHE A 12 3.93 -1.27 -4.07
CA PHE A 12 2.87 -1.45 -3.07
C PHE A 12 3.12 -0.67 -1.77
N VAL A 13 4.38 -0.53 -1.36
CA VAL A 13 4.74 0.30 -0.20
C VAL A 13 4.49 1.77 -0.47
N VAL A 14 4.96 2.28 -1.61
CA VAL A 14 4.75 3.69 -2.00
C VAL A 14 3.27 4.00 -2.15
N LEU A 15 2.49 3.09 -2.76
CA LEU A 15 1.05 3.26 -2.92
C LEU A 15 0.33 3.29 -1.55
N GLY A 16 0.76 2.45 -0.61
CA GLY A 16 0.27 2.50 0.77
C GLY A 16 0.57 3.82 1.47
N ILE A 17 1.73 4.43 1.24
CA ILE A 17 2.06 5.75 1.80
C ILE A 17 1.21 6.85 1.14
N VAL A 18 1.06 6.84 -0.19
CA VAL A 18 0.29 7.85 -0.92
C VAL A 18 -1.20 7.84 -0.54
N THR A 19 -1.75 6.67 -0.21
CA THR A 19 -3.15 6.55 0.25
C THR A 19 -3.38 7.13 1.66
N LEU A 20 -2.33 7.31 2.46
CA LEU A 20 -2.36 7.97 3.77
C LEU A 20 -2.19 9.50 3.67
N ILE A 21 -1.68 10.01 2.55
CA ILE A 21 -1.46 11.45 2.39
C ILE A 21 -2.83 12.12 2.21
N PRO A 22 -3.14 13.15 3.02
CA PRO A 22 -4.37 13.90 2.87
C PRO A 22 -4.36 14.62 1.51
N ALA A 23 -5.45 14.47 0.78
CA ALA A 23 -5.65 15.07 -0.53
C ALA A 23 -7.10 15.58 -0.59
N GLU A 24 -7.31 16.69 -1.27
CA GLU A 24 -8.63 17.29 -1.45
C GLU A 24 -9.55 16.26 -2.12
N ALA A 25 -10.52 15.75 -1.36
CA ALA A 25 -11.37 14.66 -1.80
C ALA A 25 -12.80 14.96 -1.39
N SER A 26 -13.76 14.71 -2.29
CA SER A 26 -15.17 15.05 -2.05
C SER A 26 -15.82 14.29 -0.86
N LYS A 27 -15.13 13.31 -0.25
CA LYS A 27 -15.59 12.55 0.91
C LYS A 27 -14.45 12.26 1.88
N SER A 28 -14.72 12.46 3.17
CA SER A 28 -13.82 12.05 4.25
C SER A 28 -13.64 10.53 4.29
N CYS A 29 -12.45 10.10 4.68
CA CYS A 29 -12.08 8.71 4.88
C CYS A 29 -12.56 8.17 6.24
N LEU A 30 -12.44 6.86 6.46
CA LEU A 30 -12.77 6.22 7.75
C LEU A 30 -12.00 6.79 8.96
N LEU A 31 -10.89 7.48 8.73
CA LEU A 31 -10.10 8.20 9.75
C LEU A 31 -10.61 9.61 10.06
N GLY A 32 -11.61 10.11 9.33
CA GLY A 32 -12.21 11.43 9.54
C GLY A 32 -11.49 12.60 8.87
N TYR A 33 -10.51 12.35 7.99
CA TYR A 33 -9.88 13.37 7.14
C TYR A 33 -10.06 13.04 5.65
N GLU A 34 -9.85 14.03 4.77
CA GLU A 34 -9.88 13.83 3.32
C GLU A 34 -8.56 13.25 2.83
N ALA A 35 -8.61 12.02 2.33
CA ALA A 35 -7.47 11.35 1.72
C ALA A 35 -7.83 10.91 0.31
N HIS A 36 -6.80 10.55 -0.45
CA HIS A 36 -6.94 10.02 -1.81
C HIS A 36 -7.89 8.82 -1.91
N CYS A 37 -8.09 8.07 -0.83
CA CYS A 37 -8.98 6.92 -0.80
C CYS A 37 -9.92 7.01 0.39
N SER A 38 -11.23 7.01 0.17
CA SER A 38 -12.21 7.02 1.28
C SER A 38 -12.13 5.77 2.17
N PHE A 39 -11.53 4.69 1.65
CA PHE A 39 -11.27 3.44 2.40
C PHE A 39 -9.96 3.44 3.21
N THR A 40 -9.18 4.53 3.20
CA THR A 40 -8.02 4.65 4.09
C THR A 40 -8.51 4.59 5.55
N PRO A 41 -7.94 3.72 6.43
CA PRO A 41 -6.64 3.03 6.30
C PRO A 41 -6.70 1.57 5.83
N ILE A 42 -7.88 1.02 5.56
CA ILE A 42 -8.05 -0.41 5.22
C ILE A 42 -7.26 -0.74 3.94
N SER A 43 -7.33 0.11 2.92
CA SER A 43 -6.60 -0.03 1.66
C SER A 43 -5.08 -0.03 1.84
N THR A 44 -4.56 0.81 2.75
CA THR A 44 -3.13 0.87 3.11
C THR A 44 -2.66 -0.44 3.74
N ILE A 45 -3.40 -0.96 4.71
CA ILE A 45 -3.09 -2.22 5.39
C ILE A 45 -3.06 -3.37 4.37
N ILE A 46 -4.03 -3.43 3.47
CA ILE A 46 -4.07 -4.45 2.40
C ILE A 46 -2.84 -4.34 1.50
N CYS A 47 -2.45 -3.13 1.07
CA CYS A 47 -1.26 -2.93 0.24
C CYS A 47 0.02 -3.43 0.91
N TRP A 48 0.18 -3.17 2.21
CA TRP A 48 1.35 -3.62 2.96
C TRP A 48 1.35 -5.12 3.23
N ILE A 49 0.18 -5.72 3.46
CA ILE A 49 0.04 -7.19 3.55
C ILE A 49 0.47 -7.85 2.23
N ILE A 50 -0.01 -7.33 1.09
CA ILE A 50 0.38 -7.86 -0.23
C ILE A 50 1.89 -7.71 -0.45
N ALA A 51 2.47 -6.56 -0.10
CA ALA A 51 3.92 -6.35 -0.17
C ALA A 51 4.70 -7.36 0.70
N ALA A 52 4.23 -7.62 1.92
CA ALA A 52 4.83 -8.60 2.83
C ALA A 52 4.73 -10.04 2.28
N ILE A 53 3.59 -10.41 1.67
CA ILE A 53 3.42 -11.70 1.00
C ILE A 53 4.42 -11.84 -0.15
N PHE A 54 4.54 -10.82 -1.00
CA PHE A 54 5.50 -10.81 -2.10
C PHE A 54 6.95 -10.92 -1.63
N TYR A 55 7.30 -10.26 -0.53
CA TYR A 55 8.60 -10.43 0.11
C TYR A 55 8.81 -11.87 0.63
N ALA A 56 7.83 -12.43 1.33
CA ALA A 56 7.92 -13.79 1.87
C ALA A 56 8.03 -14.85 0.78
N VAL A 57 7.22 -14.75 -0.28
CA VAL A 57 7.27 -15.66 -1.45
C VAL A 57 8.58 -15.50 -2.20
N GLY A 58 9.02 -14.26 -2.45
CA GLY A 58 10.27 -13.96 -3.12
C GLY A 58 11.47 -14.50 -2.35
N LYS A 59 11.46 -14.43 -1.01
CA LYS A 59 12.52 -14.95 -0.13
C LYS A 59 12.55 -16.49 -0.10
N ARG A 60 11.38 -17.14 -0.13
CA ARG A 60 11.28 -18.62 -0.18
C ARG A 60 11.69 -19.20 -1.54
N LYS A 61 11.63 -18.42 -2.62
CA LYS A 61 11.99 -18.82 -3.98
C LYS A 61 13.38 -18.32 -4.42
N ALA A 62 14.13 -17.68 -3.53
CA ALA A 62 15.49 -17.18 -3.76
C ALA A 62 16.51 -18.13 -3.13
#